data_AF-A0A9D8IC41-F1
#
_entry.id   AF-A0A9D8IC41-F1
#
_cell.length_a   1.000
_cell.length_b   1.000
_cell.length_c   1.000
_cell.angle_alpha   90.00
_cell.angle_beta   90.00
_cell.angle_gamma   90.00
#
_symmetry.space_group_name_H-M   'P 1'
#
loop_
_entity.id
_entity.type
_entity.pdbx_description
1 polymer ?
#
loop_
_entity_poly.entity_id
_entity_poly.type
_entity_poly.pdbx_seq_one_letter_code
_entity_poly.pdbx_strand_id
1 'polypeptide(L)'
;MVTKTQTAALSEVESLITKLIKRVEQKRIDEYSSEWFGKNDLFRQLDEINELIHEYGLDQKLLNDATEKLYNALMKTSEYQYAALLAKKYGL
;
A
#
# COMPACT_ATOMS: atom_id res chain seq x y z
N MET A 1 5.78 -16.65 -20.86
CA MET A 1 6.53 -17.35 -19.79
C MET A 1 6.82 -16.34 -18.71
N VAL A 2 6.34 -16.57 -17.49
CA VAL A 2 6.72 -15.74 -16.33
C VAL A 2 8.17 -16.06 -15.97
N THR A 3 9.02 -15.05 -15.84
CA THR A 3 10.44 -15.26 -15.52
C THR A 3 10.63 -15.52 -14.03
N LYS A 4 11.71 -16.21 -13.64
CA LYS A 4 12.05 -16.39 -12.20
C LYS A 4 12.12 -15.05 -11.46
N THR A 5 12.54 -13.99 -12.15
CA THR A 5 12.59 -12.62 -11.66
C THR A 5 11.19 -12.05 -11.38
N GLN A 6 10.24 -12.25 -12.29
CA GLN A 6 8.85 -11.83 -12.07
C GLN A 6 8.19 -12.55 -10.90
N THR A 7 8.50 -13.84 -10.70
CA THR A 7 8.01 -14.59 -9.54
C THR A 7 8.56 -14.03 -8.22
N ALA A 8 9.85 -13.70 -8.17
CA ALA A 8 10.46 -13.09 -6.99
C ALA A 8 9.88 -11.70 -6.70
N ALA A 9 9.74 -10.86 -7.74
CA ALA A 9 9.15 -9.52 -7.63
C ALA A 9 7.69 -9.57 -7.18
N LEU A 10 6.90 -10.53 -7.67
CA LEU A 10 5.53 -10.74 -7.21
C LEU A 10 5.49 -11.02 -5.71
N SER A 11 6.30 -11.96 -5.22
CA SER A 11 6.36 -12.27 -3.79
C SER A 11 6.82 -11.09 -2.94
N GLU A 12 7.74 -10.28 -3.46
CA GLU A 12 8.18 -9.05 -2.79
C GLU A 12 7.05 -8.02 -2.69
N VAL A 13 6.37 -7.74 -3.81
CA VAL A 13 5.22 -6.84 -3.87
C VAL A 13 4.11 -7.28 -2.92
N GLU A 14 3.74 -8.56 -2.91
CA GLU A 14 2.73 -9.11 -2.00
C GLU A 14 3.14 -8.95 -0.52
N SER A 15 4.44 -9.14 -0.21
CA SER A 15 4.99 -8.95 1.13
C SER A 15 4.91 -7.48 1.57
N LEU A 16 5.25 -6.55 0.68
CA LEU A 16 5.17 -5.10 0.94
C LEU A 16 3.73 -4.66 1.20
N ILE A 17 2.79 -5.06 0.32
CA ILE A 17 1.35 -4.79 0.47
C ILE A 17 0.85 -5.32 1.83
N THR A 18 1.20 -6.56 2.17
CA THR A 18 0.76 -7.18 3.42
C THR A 18 1.30 -6.45 4.65
N LYS A 19 2.58 -6.07 4.63
CA LYS A 19 3.20 -5.30 5.73
C LYS A 19 2.55 -3.93 5.89
N LEU A 20 2.24 -3.26 4.79
CA LEU A 20 1.60 -1.95 4.80
C LEU A 20 0.19 -2.01 5.42
N ILE A 21 -0.63 -2.96 4.96
CA ILE A 21 -2.00 -3.17 5.49
C ILE A 21 -1.95 -3.48 6.99
N LYS A 22 -1.08 -4.43 7.40
CA LYS A 22 -0.93 -4.78 8.83
C LYS A 22 -0.51 -3.59 9.69
N ARG A 23 0.38 -2.72 9.17
CA ARG A 23 0.80 -1.52 9.89
C ARG A 23 -0.37 -0.59 10.17
N VAL A 24 -1.25 -0.41 9.17
CA VAL A 24 -2.49 0.38 9.33
C VAL A 24 -3.41 -0.29 10.35
N GLU A 25 -3.73 -1.57 10.16
CA GLU A 25 -4.69 -2.29 11.01
C GLU A 25 -4.26 -2.39 12.48
N GLN A 26 -2.95 -2.48 12.75
CA GLN A 26 -2.43 -2.62 14.11
C GLN A 26 -2.37 -1.31 14.90
N LYS A 27 -2.83 -0.17 14.34
CA LYS A 27 -2.87 1.14 15.01
C LYS A 27 -1.57 1.58 15.71
N ARG A 28 -0.40 1.03 15.34
CA ARG A 28 0.91 1.59 15.76
C ARG A 28 1.29 2.86 15.01
N ILE A 29 0.32 3.53 14.38
CA ILE A 29 0.50 4.88 13.82
C ILE A 29 0.80 5.87 14.97
N ASP A 30 0.30 5.60 16.17
CA ASP A 30 0.45 6.48 17.34
C ASP A 30 1.81 6.35 18.07
N GLU A 31 2.60 5.30 17.81
CA GLU A 31 3.88 5.08 18.50
C GLU A 31 5.09 5.70 17.78
N TYR A 32 4.87 6.25 16.58
CA TYR A 32 5.81 7.15 15.92
C TYR A 32 5.26 8.57 15.96
N SER A 33 5.49 9.20 17.10
CA SER A 33 5.31 10.63 17.36
C SER A 33 6.14 11.50 16.39
N SER A 34 5.64 11.64 15.17
CA SER A 34 5.73 12.87 14.41
C SER A 34 4.64 12.81 13.34
N GLU A 35 3.65 13.68 13.46
CA GLU A 35 2.50 13.87 12.54
C GLU A 35 2.93 14.08 11.06
N TRP A 36 4.24 14.21 10.81
CA TRP A 36 4.86 14.41 9.51
C TRP A 36 5.36 13.11 8.84
N PHE A 37 5.72 12.07 9.60
CA PHE A 37 6.26 10.82 9.03
C PHE A 37 5.18 9.84 8.57
N GLY A 38 4.02 9.77 9.25
CA GLY A 38 2.96 8.81 8.90
C GLY A 38 2.29 9.08 7.53
N LYS A 39 2.11 10.36 7.16
CA LYS A 39 1.41 10.77 5.93
C LYS A 39 2.22 10.50 4.67
N ASN A 40 3.51 10.86 4.65
CA ASN A 40 4.34 10.69 3.46
C ASN A 40 4.79 9.24 3.29
N ASP A 41 4.94 8.48 4.39
CA ASP A 41 5.47 7.11 4.32
C ASP A 41 4.48 6.12 3.71
N LEU A 42 3.16 6.25 3.95
CA LEU A 42 2.16 5.35 3.37
C LEU A 42 2.04 5.53 1.86
N PHE A 43 1.92 6.78 1.39
CA PHE A 43 1.81 7.06 -0.05
C PHE A 43 3.11 6.78 -0.79
N ARG A 44 4.27 7.03 -0.16
CA ARG A 44 5.58 6.66 -0.72
C ARG A 44 5.69 5.14 -0.90
N GLN A 45 5.30 4.35 0.10
CA GLN A 45 5.32 2.88 -0.02
C GLN A 45 4.37 2.37 -1.10
N LEU A 46 3.20 2.99 -1.29
CA LEU A 46 2.31 2.65 -2.39
C LEU A 46 2.89 3.02 -3.76
N ASP A 47 3.59 4.15 -3.86
CA ASP A 47 4.27 4.55 -5.09
C ASP A 47 5.42 3.57 -5.40
N GLU A 48 6.22 3.19 -4.40
CA GLU A 48 7.27 2.14 -4.54
C GLU A 48 6.67 0.81 -5.01
N ILE A 49 5.52 0.39 -4.46
CA ILE A 49 4.82 -0.82 -4.91
C ILE A 49 4.36 -0.68 -6.37
N ASN A 50 3.81 0.48 -6.74
CA ASN A 50 3.37 0.73 -8.11
C ASN A 50 4.55 0.73 -9.10
N GLU A 51 5.69 1.32 -8.72
CA GLU A 51 6.92 1.30 -9.51
C GLU A 51 7.41 -0.13 -9.73
N LEU A 52 7.45 -0.97 -8.70
CA LEU A 52 7.82 -2.38 -8.83
C LEU A 52 6.85 -3.15 -9.75
N ILE A 53 5.54 -2.91 -9.62
CA ILE A 53 4.55 -3.53 -10.50
C ILE A 53 4.82 -3.16 -11.96
N HIS A 54 5.07 -1.87 -12.25
CA HIS A 54 5.39 -1.41 -13.59
C HIS A 54 6.74 -1.93 -14.10
N GLU A 55 7.80 -1.89 -13.28
CA GLU A 55 9.15 -2.30 -13.64
C GLU A 55 9.21 -3.79 -14.02
N TYR A 56 8.53 -4.64 -13.27
CA TYR A 56 8.52 -6.08 -13.50
C TYR A 56 7.38 -6.55 -14.42
N GLY A 57 6.54 -5.62 -14.90
CA GLY A 57 5.39 -5.93 -15.75
C GLY A 57 4.38 -6.86 -15.07
N LEU A 58 4.16 -6.66 -13.77
CA LEU A 58 3.18 -7.41 -12.99
C LEU A 58 1.76 -6.88 -13.27
N ASP A 59 0.75 -7.65 -12.84
CA ASP A 59 -0.64 -7.27 -13.03
C ASP A 59 -1.00 -6.07 -12.13
N GLN A 60 -1.47 -4.97 -12.76
CA GLN A 60 -1.92 -3.76 -12.06
C GLN A 60 -3.06 -4.05 -11.06
N LYS A 61 -3.79 -5.16 -11.24
CA LYS A 61 -4.79 -5.62 -10.29
C LYS A 61 -4.23 -5.79 -8.88
N LEU A 62 -2.94 -6.13 -8.72
CA LEU A 62 -2.29 -6.22 -7.42
C LEU A 62 -2.34 -4.89 -6.67
N LEU A 63 -2.10 -3.78 -7.36
CA LEU A 63 -2.19 -2.44 -6.76
C LEU A 63 -3.64 -2.09 -6.45
N ASN A 64 -4.57 -2.37 -7.36
CA ASN A 64 -5.98 -2.05 -7.16
C ASN A 64 -6.52 -2.79 -5.91
N ASP A 65 -6.29 -4.10 -5.83
CA ASP A 65 -6.69 -4.92 -4.69
C ASP A 65 -6.02 -4.44 -3.38
N ALA A 66 -4.76 -4.00 -3.45
CA ALA A 66 -4.05 -3.44 -2.30
C ALA A 66 -4.66 -2.12 -1.84
N THR A 67 -4.94 -1.19 -2.75
CA THR A 67 -5.51 0.13 -2.44
C THR A 67 -6.91 0.02 -1.86
N GLU A 68 -7.74 -0.92 -2.35
CA GLU A 68 -9.06 -1.18 -1.78
C GLU A 68 -8.98 -1.76 -0.36
N LYS A 69 -8.11 -2.75 -0.14
CA LYS A 69 -7.89 -3.31 1.21
C LYS A 69 -7.35 -2.27 2.17
N LEU A 70 -6.43 -1.42 1.72
CA LEU A 70 -5.86 -0.35 2.53
C LEU A 70 -6.90 0.72 2.85
N TYR A 71 -7.73 1.12 1.88
CA TYR A 71 -8.86 2.01 2.10
C TYR A 71 -9.78 1.46 3.20
N ASN A 72 -10.17 0.19 3.09
CA ASN A 72 -11.00 -0.47 4.09
C ASN A 72 -10.33 -0.55 5.47
N ALA A 73 -9.02 -0.80 5.52
CA ALA A 73 -8.25 -0.79 6.77
C ALA A 73 -8.26 0.61 7.41
N LEU A 74 -8.00 1.66 6.64
CA LEU A 74 -8.04 3.05 7.10
C LEU A 74 -9.43 3.44 7.60
N MET A 75 -10.49 3.01 6.91
CA MET A 75 -11.88 3.22 7.35
C MET A 75 -12.14 2.53 8.70
N LYS A 76 -11.71 1.27 8.87
CA LYS A 76 -11.86 0.52 10.12
C LYS A 76 -11.09 1.15 11.29
N THR A 77 -9.92 1.72 11.04
CA THR A 77 -9.10 2.37 12.07
C THR A 77 -9.51 3.81 12.35
N SER A 78 -10.53 4.32 11.67
CA SER A 78 -11.02 5.71 11.76
C SER A 78 -10.04 6.76 11.19
N GLU A 79 -9.13 6.32 10.32
CA GLU A 79 -8.17 7.14 9.60
C GLU A 79 -8.79 7.77 8.34
N TYR A 80 -9.95 8.41 8.49
CA TYR A 80 -10.81 8.83 7.38
C TYR A 80 -10.14 9.83 6.44
N GLN A 81 -9.30 10.72 6.97
CA GLN A 81 -8.56 11.68 6.16
C GLN A 81 -7.62 10.97 5.18
N TYR A 82 -6.97 9.90 5.62
CA TYR A 82 -6.09 9.10 4.77
C TYR A 82 -6.86 8.25 3.77
N ALA A 83 -7.99 7.68 4.19
CA ALA A 83 -8.90 6.96 3.29
C ALA A 83 -9.37 7.85 2.14
N ALA A 84 -9.77 9.10 2.43
CA ALA A 84 -10.19 10.07 1.42
C ALA A 84 -9.06 10.48 0.46
N LEU A 85 -7.84 10.68 0.97
CA LEU A 85 -6.67 10.98 0.14
C LEU A 85 -6.31 9.80 -0.78
N LEU A 86 -6.39 8.57 -0.26
CA LEU A 86 -6.15 7.35 -1.02
C LEU A 86 -7.17 7.19 -2.15
N ALA A 87 -8.46 7.37 -1.85
CA ALA A 87 -9.52 7.31 -2.84
C ALA A 87 -9.33 8.37 -3.95
N LYS A 88 -8.96 9.60 -3.57
CA LYS A 88 -8.65 10.65 -4.55
C LYS A 88 -7.47 10.31 -5.46
N LYS A 89 -6.40 9.70 -4.91
CA LYS A 89 -5.18 9.42 -5.67
C LYS A 89 -5.35 8.24 -6.64
N TYR A 90 -6.07 7.19 -6.23
CA TYR A 90 -6.21 5.96 -7.01
C TYR A 90 -7.59 5.78 -7.67
N GLY A 91 -8.51 6.73 -7.48
CA GLY A 91 -9.82 6.72 -8.14
C GLY A 91 -10.78 5.67 -7.58
N LEU A 92 -10.77 5.46 -6.26
CA LEU A 92 -11.72 4.59 -5.54
C LEU A 92 -13.07 5.25 -5.30
#